data_AF-A0A6A6FC05-F1
#
_entry.id   AF-A0A6A6FC05-F1
#
_cell.length_a   1.000
_cell.length_b   1.000
_cell.length_c   1.000
_cell.angle_alpha   90.00
_cell.angle_beta   90.00
_cell.angle_gamma   90.00
#
_symmetry.space_group_name_H-M   'P 1'
#
loop_
_entity.id
_entity.type
_entity.pdbx_description
1 polymer ?
#
loop_
_entity_poly.entity_id
_entity_poly.type
_entity_poly.pdbx_seq_one_letter_code
_entity_poly.pdbx_strand_id
1 'polypeptide(L)'
;YAAHRASRALAASSSSPPPPPTRSNGTHDFAPTTILISLDGFRADFLHRGLTPALTAFARAGVSPKYMMPSFPSLTFPNHFTLVTGKYPSEHGIVGNNFWDPVRRKQFTYTNASLSNVPEYWNAEPLWETAELQGVRAAIHMWPGSEAHIGRVEPAYVDRFDGREELSNKVHRILGWLDLPGPADPGASNETPRPQLIAVYVPNVDSDGHKYGPNSTHVRSTIAEVDGMLASLLRGIEERNLTDVVNVVVVSDHGMATTSTTRLIQLEDIVDLQEIEHVDGWPLYGLRPFNQSENRLLELYDGLKKQEELHEGNFKVYLRDRDMPVRYHFTNNPRIAPLWIVPEAGWAIAPKSEFDVAAGLRTGKTFAPLGLHGYDNDHPLMRAIFLARGPAFPHPEGSAVEPFYNTAVYGIVCQSLGITPQPNNGTIELPFKTIGTHDPEEYQQPPDDPPIKTAGPSNPLPSTMTTISGEDAATRAGDDKHAAAPENTEPGEEASKGSGDENTTWRQWVDGKLESFRHWVTGIFGDHK
;
A
#
# COMPACT_ATOMS: atom_id res chain seq x y z
N TYR A 1 -57.78 -5.93 -24.64
CA TYR A 1 -57.73 -4.81 -25.59
C TYR A 1 -56.28 -4.38 -25.74
N ALA A 2 -55.74 -4.61 -26.94
CA ALA A 2 -54.49 -4.13 -27.56
C ALA A 2 -53.22 -3.95 -26.70
N ALA A 3 -52.30 -4.92 -26.85
CA ALA A 3 -50.87 -4.70 -26.70
C ALA A 3 -50.33 -3.90 -27.90
N HIS A 4 -49.52 -2.87 -27.65
CA HIS A 4 -48.68 -2.25 -28.68
C HIS A 4 -47.22 -2.57 -28.39
N ARG A 5 -46.69 -3.56 -29.13
CA ARG A 5 -45.25 -3.71 -29.36
C ARG A 5 -44.81 -2.57 -30.28
N ALA A 6 -43.98 -1.66 -29.78
CA ALA A 6 -43.20 -0.78 -30.62
C ALA A 6 -41.84 -1.44 -30.88
N SER A 7 -41.73 -2.11 -32.02
CA SER A 7 -40.45 -2.58 -32.56
C SER A 7 -39.63 -1.36 -33.00
N ARG A 8 -38.56 -1.03 -32.29
CA ARG A 8 -37.45 -0.25 -32.86
C ARG A 8 -36.26 -1.18 -33.04
N ALA A 9 -36.16 -1.72 -34.25
CA ALA A 9 -34.90 -2.19 -34.78
C ALA A 9 -34.00 -0.96 -34.97
N LEU A 10 -33.00 -0.82 -34.11
CA LEU A 10 -31.75 -0.12 -34.43
C LEU A 10 -30.68 -1.18 -34.35
N ALA A 11 -30.45 -1.85 -35.47
CA ALA A 11 -29.17 -2.49 -35.73
C ALA A 11 -28.13 -1.36 -35.83
N ALA A 12 -27.59 -0.96 -34.69
CA ALA A 12 -26.33 -0.23 -34.68
C ALA A 12 -25.28 -1.26 -35.10
N SER A 13 -24.88 -1.19 -36.36
CA SER A 13 -23.57 -1.66 -36.81
C SER A 13 -22.54 -0.98 -35.90
N SER A 14 -22.10 -1.66 -34.85
CA SER A 14 -20.92 -1.26 -34.10
C SER A 14 -19.72 -1.61 -34.98
N SER A 15 -19.37 -0.72 -35.91
CA SER A 15 -18.01 -0.73 -36.44
C SER A 15 -17.10 -0.51 -35.24
N SER A 16 -16.43 -1.57 -34.78
CA SER A 16 -15.36 -1.44 -33.80
C SER A 16 -14.42 -0.33 -34.28
N PRO A 17 -13.97 0.58 -33.40
CA PRO A 17 -13.00 1.58 -33.79
C PRO A 17 -11.80 0.89 -34.44
N PRO A 18 -11.18 1.50 -35.47
CA PRO A 18 -10.01 0.92 -36.11
C PRO A 18 -8.93 0.66 -35.06
N PRO A 19 -8.20 -0.47 -35.14
CA PRO A 19 -7.15 -0.77 -34.19
C PRO A 19 -6.12 0.36 -34.18
N PRO A 20 -5.59 0.73 -33.00
CA PRO A 20 -4.63 1.81 -32.90
C PRO A 20 -3.37 1.51 -33.73
N PRO A 21 -2.72 2.55 -34.28
CA PRO A 21 -1.60 2.35 -35.20
C PRO A 21 -0.43 1.65 -34.50
N THR A 22 0.17 0.70 -35.19
CA THR A 22 1.41 0.05 -34.75
C THR A 22 2.61 0.98 -34.93
N ARG A 23 3.67 0.74 -34.15
CA ARG A 23 4.95 1.46 -34.21
C ARG A 23 6.08 0.45 -34.39
N SER A 24 7.04 0.79 -35.24
CA SER A 24 8.18 -0.09 -35.51
C SER A 24 9.40 0.34 -34.70
N ASN A 25 10.12 -0.62 -34.12
CA ASN A 25 11.46 -0.38 -33.58
C ASN A 25 12.56 -0.59 -34.65
N GLY A 26 12.18 -0.77 -35.93
CA GLY A 26 13.08 -1.06 -37.05
C GLY A 26 13.27 -2.55 -37.34
N THR A 27 12.86 -3.44 -36.42
CA THR A 27 12.92 -4.90 -36.60
C THR A 27 11.56 -5.57 -36.48
N HIS A 28 10.72 -5.10 -35.56
CA HIS A 28 9.39 -5.65 -35.29
C HIS A 28 8.38 -4.51 -35.12
N ASP A 29 7.11 -4.82 -35.38
CA ASP A 29 6.00 -3.89 -35.18
C ASP A 29 5.31 -4.14 -33.84
N PHE A 30 5.14 -3.07 -33.07
CA PHE A 30 4.49 -3.07 -31.76
C PHE A 30 3.12 -2.41 -31.87
N ALA A 31 2.09 -3.10 -31.40
CA ALA A 31 0.84 -2.44 -31.03
C ALA A 31 1.10 -1.45 -29.87
N PRO A 32 0.17 -0.54 -29.52
CA PRO A 32 0.35 0.30 -28.36
C PRO A 32 0.63 -0.54 -27.11
N THR A 33 1.79 -0.33 -26.52
CA THR A 33 2.27 -1.07 -25.37
C THR A 33 2.49 -0.09 -24.22
N THR A 34 1.95 -0.42 -23.04
CA THR A 34 2.12 0.37 -21.81
C THR A 34 2.68 -0.49 -20.69
N ILE A 35 3.76 -0.02 -20.09
CA ILE A 35 4.37 -0.58 -18.89
C ILE A 35 3.94 0.30 -17.71
N LEU A 36 3.16 -0.27 -16.80
CA LEU A 36 2.70 0.36 -15.57
C LEU A 36 3.49 -0.19 -14.39
N ILE A 37 4.27 0.66 -13.72
CA ILE A 37 5.15 0.28 -12.61
C ILE A 37 4.67 0.98 -11.35
N SER A 38 4.31 0.22 -10.32
CA SER A 38 3.99 0.75 -8.99
C SER A 38 5.19 0.58 -8.05
N LEU A 39 5.66 1.69 -7.49
CA LEU A 39 6.67 1.76 -6.45
C LEU A 39 5.96 1.95 -5.10
N ASP A 40 5.72 0.88 -4.36
CA ASP A 40 4.93 0.90 -3.13
C ASP A 40 5.51 1.87 -2.09
N GLY A 41 4.64 2.69 -1.48
CA GLY A 41 5.02 3.63 -0.43
C GLY A 41 5.99 4.72 -0.90
N PHE A 42 6.22 4.88 -2.20
CA PHE A 42 7.10 5.91 -2.74
C PHE A 42 6.42 7.27 -2.64
N ARG A 43 6.72 7.97 -1.53
CA ARG A 43 6.19 9.30 -1.22
C ARG A 43 6.71 10.34 -2.22
N ALA A 44 5.85 11.28 -2.62
CA ALA A 44 6.15 12.24 -3.69
C ALA A 44 7.44 13.06 -3.46
N ASP A 45 7.73 13.42 -2.22
CA ASP A 45 8.92 14.20 -1.84
C ASP A 45 10.24 13.46 -2.08
N PHE A 46 10.22 12.12 -2.19
CA PHE A 46 11.43 11.33 -2.39
C PHE A 46 12.11 11.65 -3.72
N LEU A 47 11.37 12.10 -4.74
CA LEU A 47 11.92 12.58 -6.02
C LEU A 47 12.87 13.77 -5.87
N HIS A 48 12.73 14.55 -4.79
CA HIS A 48 13.45 15.81 -4.59
C HIS A 48 14.59 15.69 -3.57
N ARG A 49 14.89 14.47 -3.08
CA ARG A 49 15.93 14.23 -2.07
C ARG A 49 17.34 14.05 -2.66
N GLY A 50 17.49 14.18 -3.97
CA GLY A 50 18.77 13.96 -4.68
C GLY A 50 19.20 12.49 -4.72
N LEU A 51 18.25 11.56 -4.57
CA LEU A 51 18.49 10.11 -4.54
C LEU A 51 18.04 9.40 -5.83
N THR A 52 17.28 10.09 -6.68
CA THR A 52 16.57 9.47 -7.79
C THR A 52 16.86 10.14 -9.14
N PRO A 53 18.13 10.13 -9.60
CA PRO A 53 18.50 10.77 -10.85
C PRO A 53 17.75 10.20 -12.06
N ALA A 54 17.46 8.90 -12.12
CA ALA A 54 16.76 8.29 -13.26
C ALA A 54 15.28 8.67 -13.31
N LEU A 55 14.56 8.59 -12.18
CA LEU A 55 13.18 9.07 -12.07
C LEU A 55 13.09 10.58 -12.35
N THR A 56 14.04 11.37 -11.86
CA THR A 56 14.07 12.81 -12.12
C THR A 56 14.28 13.12 -13.59
N ALA A 57 15.21 12.41 -14.25
CA ALA A 57 15.42 12.53 -15.69
C ALA A 57 14.19 12.07 -16.48
N PHE A 58 13.54 10.99 -16.04
CA PHE A 58 12.32 10.47 -16.64
C PHE A 58 11.16 11.48 -16.54
N ALA A 59 10.96 12.10 -15.37
CA ALA A 59 9.99 13.16 -15.18
C ALA A 59 10.27 14.38 -16.07
N ARG A 60 11.54 14.80 -16.18
CA ARG A 60 11.95 15.90 -17.07
C ARG A 60 11.76 15.58 -18.55
N ALA A 61 11.93 14.33 -18.94
CA ALA A 61 11.68 13.88 -20.31
C ALA A 61 10.22 13.49 -20.57
N GLY A 62 9.35 13.61 -19.55
CA GLY A 62 7.99 13.10 -19.51
C GLY A 62 6.96 14.19 -19.15
N VAL A 63 5.80 13.72 -18.69
CA VAL A 63 4.73 14.51 -18.10
C VAL A 63 4.40 13.98 -16.71
N SER A 64 4.23 14.88 -15.76
CA SER A 64 3.87 14.53 -14.38
C SER A 64 3.13 15.65 -13.66
N PRO A 65 2.23 15.33 -12.70
CA PRO A 65 1.85 16.30 -11.69
C PRO A 65 2.97 16.47 -10.67
N LYS A 66 2.87 17.49 -9.81
CA LYS A 66 3.75 17.61 -8.64
C LYS A 66 3.60 16.43 -7.66
N TYR A 67 2.40 15.88 -7.60
CA TYR A 67 2.05 14.69 -6.82
C TYR A 67 0.71 14.15 -7.30
N MET A 68 0.43 12.90 -6.95
CA MET A 68 -0.88 12.26 -7.09
C MET A 68 -1.47 12.05 -5.70
N MET A 69 -2.77 12.29 -5.51
CA MET A 69 -3.44 11.94 -4.27
C MET A 69 -3.92 10.48 -4.31
N PRO A 70 -3.66 9.67 -3.29
CA PRO A 70 -4.29 8.36 -3.16
C PRO A 70 -5.79 8.50 -2.87
N SER A 71 -6.50 7.38 -2.95
CA SER A 71 -7.85 7.22 -2.41
C SER A 71 -7.77 6.91 -0.90
N PHE A 72 -8.84 7.27 -0.17
CA PHE A 72 -8.94 6.94 1.25
C PHE A 72 -9.53 5.53 1.47
N PRO A 73 -8.99 4.73 2.41
CA PRO A 73 -7.75 4.98 3.15
C PRO A 73 -6.52 4.79 2.27
N SER A 74 -5.44 5.50 2.55
CA SER A 74 -4.20 5.44 1.75
C SER A 74 -3.38 4.17 2.06
N LEU A 75 -4.00 3.01 1.88
CA LEU A 75 -3.48 1.66 2.11
C LEU A 75 -3.21 0.93 0.80
N THR A 76 -2.30 -0.03 0.85
CA THR A 76 -1.76 -0.74 -0.31
C THR A 76 -2.81 -1.40 -1.20
N PHE A 77 -3.59 -2.34 -0.66
CA PHE A 77 -4.53 -3.12 -1.48
C PHE A 77 -5.68 -2.27 -2.04
N PRO A 78 -6.32 -1.38 -1.24
CA PRO A 78 -7.31 -0.45 -1.79
C PRO A 78 -6.77 0.41 -2.92
N ASN A 79 -5.59 1.01 -2.76
CA ASN A 79 -5.06 1.94 -3.75
C ASN A 79 -4.50 1.24 -4.99
N HIS A 80 -3.84 0.09 -4.85
CA HIS A 80 -3.43 -0.70 -6.00
C HIS A 80 -4.61 -1.19 -6.84
N PHE A 81 -5.75 -1.51 -6.20
CA PHE A 81 -6.95 -1.88 -6.94
C PHE A 81 -7.65 -0.66 -7.54
N THR A 82 -7.62 0.49 -6.87
CA THR A 82 -8.06 1.77 -7.44
C THR A 82 -7.28 2.12 -8.71
N LEU A 83 -5.95 2.01 -8.69
CA LEU A 83 -5.09 2.31 -9.85
C LEU A 83 -5.47 1.52 -11.11
N VAL A 84 -5.97 0.29 -10.96
CA VAL A 84 -6.33 -0.61 -12.07
C VAL A 84 -7.83 -0.71 -12.31
N THR A 85 -8.68 -0.01 -11.58
CA THR A 85 -10.15 -0.01 -11.80
C THR A 85 -10.72 1.40 -11.99
N GLY A 86 -9.98 2.41 -11.57
CA GLY A 86 -10.41 3.80 -11.49
C GLY A 86 -11.54 4.02 -10.50
N LYS A 87 -11.82 3.03 -9.63
CA LYS A 87 -12.92 3.05 -8.68
C LYS A 87 -12.45 3.35 -7.27
N TYR A 88 -13.27 4.04 -6.49
CA TYR A 88 -13.01 4.21 -5.06
C TYR A 88 -13.08 2.87 -4.30
N PRO A 89 -12.41 2.76 -3.13
CA PRO A 89 -12.48 1.59 -2.27
C PRO A 89 -13.88 1.09 -1.93
N SER A 90 -14.81 2.01 -1.69
CA SER A 90 -16.22 1.72 -1.44
C SER A 90 -16.94 1.07 -2.64
N GLU A 91 -16.51 1.35 -3.87
CA GLU A 91 -17.13 0.81 -5.08
C GLU A 91 -16.50 -0.52 -5.51
N HIS A 92 -15.18 -0.62 -5.48
CA HIS A 92 -14.47 -1.83 -5.93
C HIS A 92 -14.40 -2.93 -4.86
N GLY A 93 -14.80 -2.64 -3.63
CA GLY A 93 -15.05 -3.64 -2.59
C GLY A 93 -13.86 -4.00 -1.68
N ILE A 94 -12.64 -3.65 -2.08
CA ILE A 94 -11.43 -3.72 -1.23
C ILE A 94 -11.29 -2.45 -0.39
N VAL A 95 -11.88 -2.44 0.81
CA VAL A 95 -12.01 -1.21 1.64
C VAL A 95 -10.87 -1.02 2.64
N GLY A 96 -9.96 -1.98 2.75
CA GLY A 96 -8.80 -1.95 3.63
C GLY A 96 -7.92 -3.17 3.38
N ASN A 97 -6.75 -3.21 4.01
CA ASN A 97 -5.87 -4.38 3.98
C ASN A 97 -6.44 -5.55 4.81
N ASN A 98 -7.25 -5.23 5.82
CA ASN A 98 -8.02 -6.20 6.60
C ASN A 98 -9.45 -5.66 6.80
N PHE A 99 -10.46 -6.50 6.60
CA PHE A 99 -11.85 -6.13 6.91
C PHE A 99 -12.75 -7.37 7.03
N TRP A 100 -13.80 -7.24 7.84
CA TRP A 100 -14.88 -8.21 7.91
C TRP A 100 -15.94 -7.93 6.82
N ASP A 101 -16.31 -8.94 6.04
CA ASP A 101 -17.48 -8.90 5.16
C ASP A 101 -18.71 -9.44 5.92
N PRO A 102 -19.63 -8.57 6.39
CA PRO A 102 -20.77 -9.00 7.19
C PRO A 102 -21.82 -9.77 6.38
N VAL A 103 -21.83 -9.63 5.05
CA VAL A 103 -22.77 -10.36 4.18
C VAL A 103 -22.31 -11.80 4.03
N ARG A 104 -21.00 -12.02 3.87
CA ARG A 104 -20.41 -13.35 3.69
C ARG A 104 -20.04 -14.03 5.00
N ARG A 105 -19.95 -13.25 6.09
CA ARG A 105 -19.40 -13.67 7.38
C ARG A 105 -17.99 -14.24 7.24
N LYS A 106 -17.13 -13.51 6.52
CA LYS A 106 -15.73 -13.91 6.26
C LYS A 106 -14.80 -12.72 6.43
N GLN A 107 -13.58 -13.02 6.87
CA GLN A 107 -12.50 -12.06 6.97
C GLN A 107 -11.72 -11.98 5.66
N PHE A 108 -11.42 -10.76 5.23
CA PHE A 108 -10.36 -10.48 4.26
C PHE A 108 -9.09 -10.10 5.01
N THR A 109 -7.96 -10.71 4.63
CA THR A 109 -6.63 -10.42 5.18
C THR A 109 -5.62 -10.50 4.04
N TYR A 110 -5.04 -9.36 3.67
CA TYR A 110 -4.19 -9.23 2.48
C TYR A 110 -2.98 -10.18 2.47
N THR A 111 -2.40 -10.45 3.64
CA THR A 111 -1.20 -11.29 3.82
C THR A 111 -1.49 -12.78 3.78
N ASN A 112 -2.76 -13.17 3.80
CA ASN A 112 -3.17 -14.55 3.71
C ASN A 112 -3.86 -14.78 2.37
N ALA A 113 -3.11 -15.31 1.39
CA ALA A 113 -3.61 -15.59 0.05
C ALA A 113 -4.89 -16.43 0.02
N SER A 114 -5.08 -17.35 0.98
CA SER A 114 -6.33 -18.16 1.06
C SER A 114 -7.57 -17.34 1.44
N LEU A 115 -7.36 -16.16 2.03
CA LEU A 115 -8.40 -15.21 2.41
C LEU A 115 -8.50 -14.03 1.44
N SER A 116 -7.40 -13.62 0.80
CA SER A 116 -7.36 -12.46 -0.11
C SER A 116 -7.57 -12.81 -1.58
N ASN A 117 -7.13 -13.97 -2.06
CA ASN A 117 -7.28 -14.40 -3.47
C ASN A 117 -8.65 -15.06 -3.73
N VAL A 118 -9.69 -14.50 -3.12
CA VAL A 118 -11.07 -14.97 -3.22
C VAL A 118 -11.82 -13.97 -4.13
N PRO A 119 -12.20 -14.35 -5.38
CA PRO A 119 -12.73 -13.43 -6.38
C PRO A 119 -13.91 -12.57 -5.88
N GLU A 120 -14.72 -13.09 -4.97
CA GLU A 120 -15.92 -12.44 -4.45
C GLU A 120 -15.66 -11.18 -3.61
N TYR A 121 -14.40 -10.89 -3.24
CA TYR A 121 -14.02 -9.62 -2.64
C TYR A 121 -13.75 -8.51 -3.66
N TRP A 122 -13.42 -8.87 -4.90
CA TRP A 122 -12.93 -7.96 -5.92
C TRP A 122 -14.08 -7.60 -6.86
N ASN A 123 -14.80 -6.52 -6.54
CA ASN A 123 -16.11 -6.22 -7.11
C ASN A 123 -16.05 -5.29 -8.34
N ALA A 124 -14.88 -5.10 -8.95
CA ALA A 124 -14.69 -4.26 -10.12
C ALA A 124 -13.83 -4.97 -11.17
N GLU A 125 -14.10 -4.68 -12.45
CA GLU A 125 -13.29 -5.16 -13.59
C GLU A 125 -11.92 -4.47 -13.56
N PRO A 126 -10.81 -5.21 -13.36
CA PRO A 126 -9.47 -4.63 -13.38
C PRO A 126 -8.97 -4.39 -14.81
N LEU A 127 -7.96 -3.54 -14.93
CA LEU A 127 -7.33 -3.11 -16.17
C LEU A 127 -6.91 -4.26 -17.07
N TRP A 128 -6.41 -5.36 -16.50
CA TRP A 128 -6.03 -6.54 -17.27
C TRP A 128 -7.22 -7.29 -17.85
N GLU A 129 -8.36 -7.34 -17.15
CA GLU A 129 -9.60 -7.89 -17.72
C GLU A 129 -10.12 -6.98 -18.84
N THR A 130 -10.16 -5.67 -18.61
CA THR A 130 -10.57 -4.68 -19.64
C THR A 130 -9.71 -4.79 -20.90
N ALA A 131 -8.40 -4.99 -20.74
CA ALA A 131 -7.45 -5.18 -21.85
C ALA A 131 -7.70 -6.51 -22.60
N GLU A 132 -7.76 -7.63 -21.88
CA GLU A 132 -7.94 -8.97 -22.48
C GLU A 132 -9.27 -9.08 -23.23
N LEU A 133 -10.36 -8.52 -22.69
CA LEU A 133 -11.67 -8.45 -23.35
C LEU A 133 -11.66 -7.65 -24.65
N GLN A 134 -10.67 -6.77 -24.84
CA GLN A 134 -10.50 -5.92 -26.03
C GLN A 134 -9.33 -6.38 -26.91
N GLY A 135 -8.83 -7.60 -26.71
CA GLY A 135 -7.77 -8.20 -27.54
C GLY A 135 -6.36 -7.66 -27.25
N VAL A 136 -6.17 -6.99 -26.12
CA VAL A 136 -4.89 -6.49 -25.63
C VAL A 136 -4.38 -7.46 -24.57
N ARG A 137 -3.28 -8.18 -24.87
CA ARG A 137 -2.74 -9.21 -23.97
C ARG A 137 -2.02 -8.56 -22.80
N ALA A 138 -2.25 -9.09 -21.60
CA ALA A 138 -1.77 -8.52 -20.35
C ALA A 138 -0.77 -9.44 -19.64
N ALA A 139 0.31 -8.86 -19.12
CA ALA A 139 1.28 -9.51 -18.25
C ALA A 139 1.35 -8.78 -16.91
N ILE A 140 1.10 -9.51 -15.83
CA ILE A 140 1.00 -8.94 -14.49
C ILE A 140 2.07 -9.58 -13.60
N HIS A 141 2.98 -8.75 -13.09
CA HIS A 141 4.05 -9.16 -12.19
C HIS A 141 3.75 -8.66 -10.77
N MET A 142 3.17 -9.55 -9.95
CA MET A 142 2.95 -9.36 -8.50
C MET A 142 1.96 -8.25 -8.09
N TRP A 143 1.06 -7.79 -8.98
CA TRP A 143 0.12 -6.71 -8.65
C TRP A 143 -0.98 -7.18 -7.68
N PRO A 144 -1.33 -6.42 -6.62
CA PRO A 144 -2.41 -6.78 -5.72
C PRO A 144 -3.75 -7.07 -6.44
N GLY A 145 -4.29 -8.26 -6.24
CA GLY A 145 -5.53 -8.74 -6.87
C GLY A 145 -5.33 -9.55 -8.16
N SER A 146 -4.14 -9.57 -8.75
CA SER A 146 -3.90 -10.33 -9.99
C SER A 146 -4.01 -11.85 -9.82
N GLU A 147 -3.80 -12.35 -8.61
CA GLU A 147 -3.90 -13.78 -8.27
C GLU A 147 -5.31 -14.21 -7.82
N ALA A 148 -6.27 -13.28 -7.81
CA ALA A 148 -7.61 -13.53 -7.30
C ALA A 148 -8.61 -14.03 -8.36
N HIS A 149 -8.15 -14.34 -9.59
CA HIS A 149 -8.98 -14.88 -10.68
C HIS A 149 -10.25 -14.04 -10.90
N ILE A 150 -10.06 -12.73 -11.04
CA ILE A 150 -11.15 -11.76 -11.13
C ILE A 150 -11.74 -11.78 -12.54
N GLY A 151 -13.07 -11.82 -12.62
CA GLY A 151 -13.77 -11.64 -13.87
C GLY A 151 -13.95 -12.90 -14.70
N ARG A 152 -13.96 -12.74 -16.03
CA ARG A 152 -14.29 -13.81 -16.98
C ARG A 152 -13.11 -14.31 -17.81
N VAL A 153 -12.02 -13.55 -17.84
CA VAL A 153 -10.83 -13.86 -18.64
C VAL A 153 -9.58 -13.67 -17.79
N GLU A 154 -8.61 -14.55 -17.99
CA GLU A 154 -7.31 -14.48 -17.31
C GLU A 154 -6.32 -13.65 -18.14
N PRO A 155 -5.41 -12.90 -17.49
CA PRO A 155 -4.26 -12.31 -18.16
C PRO A 155 -3.41 -13.38 -18.85
N ALA A 156 -2.74 -13.03 -19.94
CA ALA A 156 -1.75 -13.89 -20.60
C ALA A 156 -0.67 -14.39 -19.63
N TYR A 157 -0.25 -13.53 -18.69
CA TYR A 157 0.74 -13.88 -17.67
C TYR A 157 0.35 -13.31 -16.32
N VAL A 158 0.46 -14.14 -15.27
CA VAL A 158 0.37 -13.72 -13.88
C VAL A 158 1.52 -14.37 -13.12
N ASP A 159 2.46 -13.56 -12.66
CA ASP A 159 3.50 -14.01 -11.74
C ASP A 159 3.02 -13.77 -10.30
N ARG A 160 3.15 -14.82 -9.46
CA ARG A 160 2.73 -14.77 -8.05
C ARG A 160 3.61 -13.83 -7.25
N PHE A 161 3.03 -13.25 -6.19
CA PHE A 161 3.79 -12.44 -5.24
C PHE A 161 4.93 -13.24 -4.58
N ASP A 162 6.16 -12.78 -4.75
CA ASP A 162 7.32 -13.17 -3.94
C ASP A 162 8.03 -11.91 -3.42
N GLY A 163 7.91 -11.65 -2.12
CA GLY A 163 8.57 -10.50 -1.47
C GLY A 163 10.10 -10.56 -1.45
N ARG A 164 10.70 -11.66 -1.94
CA ARG A 164 12.16 -11.84 -2.08
C ARG A 164 12.66 -11.61 -3.50
N GLU A 165 11.76 -11.31 -4.44
CA GLU A 165 12.12 -11.07 -5.84
C GLU A 165 13.10 -9.91 -5.96
N GLU A 166 14.26 -10.19 -6.55
CA GLU A 166 15.31 -9.20 -6.77
C GLU A 166 14.88 -8.15 -7.82
N LEU A 167 15.25 -6.89 -7.60
CA LEU A 167 14.90 -5.78 -8.49
C LEU A 167 15.38 -6.00 -9.94
N SER A 168 16.53 -6.64 -10.13
CA SER A 168 17.08 -6.95 -11.46
C SER A 168 16.24 -8.01 -12.20
N ASN A 169 15.68 -8.99 -11.51
CA ASN A 169 14.81 -9.99 -12.12
C ASN A 169 13.52 -9.37 -12.66
N LYS A 170 12.98 -8.37 -11.96
CA LYS A 170 11.82 -7.59 -12.46
C LYS A 170 12.14 -6.92 -13.80
N VAL A 171 13.32 -6.31 -13.94
CA VAL A 171 13.77 -5.70 -15.19
C VAL A 171 13.89 -6.75 -16.30
N HIS A 172 14.56 -7.88 -16.01
CA HIS A 172 14.69 -8.98 -16.97
C HIS A 172 13.33 -9.53 -17.39
N ARG A 173 12.38 -9.63 -16.46
CA ARG A 173 11.02 -10.12 -16.73
C ARG A 173 10.27 -9.20 -17.69
N ILE A 174 10.31 -7.88 -17.45
CA ILE A 174 9.70 -6.87 -18.32
C ILE A 174 10.31 -6.93 -19.72
N LEU A 175 11.64 -6.84 -19.82
CA LEU A 175 12.33 -6.85 -21.11
C LEU A 175 12.12 -8.16 -21.87
N GLY A 176 12.11 -9.29 -21.16
CA GLY A 176 11.83 -10.60 -21.74
C GLY A 176 10.43 -10.70 -22.34
N TRP A 177 9.42 -10.03 -21.76
CA TRP A 177 8.11 -9.93 -22.39
C TRP A 177 8.10 -9.04 -23.64
N LEU A 178 8.85 -7.94 -23.63
CA LEU A 178 8.99 -7.07 -24.81
C LEU A 178 9.70 -7.77 -25.98
N ASP A 179 10.59 -8.72 -25.69
CA ASP A 179 11.35 -9.50 -26.66
C ASP A 179 10.54 -10.63 -27.33
N LEU A 180 9.32 -10.93 -26.83
CA LEU A 180 8.47 -11.93 -27.44
C LEU A 180 8.02 -11.52 -28.85
N PRO A 181 7.83 -12.46 -29.79
CA PRO A 181 7.26 -12.16 -31.10
C PRO A 181 5.84 -11.61 -30.98
N GLY A 182 5.56 -10.53 -31.71
CA GLY A 182 4.23 -9.94 -31.83
C GLY A 182 3.34 -10.72 -32.79
N PRO A 183 2.03 -10.39 -32.86
CA PRO A 183 1.05 -11.16 -33.63
C PRO A 183 1.34 -11.32 -35.12
N ALA A 184 2.08 -10.38 -35.72
CA ALA A 184 2.45 -10.41 -37.15
C ALA A 184 3.82 -11.05 -37.42
N ASP A 185 4.58 -11.38 -36.38
CA ASP A 185 5.95 -11.87 -36.50
C ASP A 185 5.95 -13.39 -36.81
N PRO A 186 6.91 -13.93 -37.60
CA PRO A 186 6.96 -15.36 -37.96
C PRO A 186 7.04 -16.35 -36.77
N GLY A 187 7.33 -15.86 -35.56
CA GLY A 187 7.37 -16.64 -34.31
C GLY A 187 6.19 -16.38 -33.36
N ALA A 188 5.15 -15.68 -33.81
CA ALA A 188 3.97 -15.37 -33.00
C ALA A 188 3.35 -16.64 -32.38
N SER A 189 3.02 -16.58 -31.10
CA SER A 189 2.38 -17.68 -30.37
C SER A 189 1.16 -17.17 -29.61
N ASN A 190 0.05 -17.90 -29.69
CA ASN A 190 -1.13 -17.65 -28.86
C ASN A 190 -0.95 -18.14 -27.42
N GLU A 191 -0.03 -19.10 -27.20
CA GLU A 191 0.30 -19.64 -25.88
C GLU A 191 1.27 -18.71 -25.14
N THR A 192 2.16 -18.05 -25.87
CA THR A 192 3.13 -17.10 -25.33
C THR A 192 3.11 -15.78 -26.12
N PRO A 193 1.99 -15.03 -26.09
CA PRO A 193 1.84 -13.81 -26.87
C PRO A 193 2.67 -12.67 -26.28
N ARG A 194 3.26 -11.81 -27.12
CA ARG A 194 3.83 -10.54 -26.64
C ARG A 194 2.74 -9.67 -25.98
N PRO A 195 2.84 -9.35 -24.68
CA PRO A 195 1.85 -8.51 -24.01
C PRO A 195 1.96 -7.04 -24.44
N GLN A 196 0.83 -6.35 -24.43
CA GLN A 196 0.74 -4.90 -24.64
C GLN A 196 0.56 -4.15 -23.32
N LEU A 197 -0.12 -4.75 -22.34
CA LEU A 197 -0.16 -4.24 -20.97
C LEU A 197 0.85 -5.02 -20.12
N ILE A 198 1.79 -4.33 -19.50
CA ILE A 198 2.72 -4.92 -18.52
C ILE A 198 2.55 -4.16 -17.20
N ALA A 199 1.98 -4.79 -16.18
CA ALA A 199 1.79 -4.17 -14.86
C ALA A 199 2.72 -4.81 -13.83
N VAL A 200 3.51 -4.02 -13.11
CA VAL A 200 4.60 -4.49 -12.26
C VAL A 200 4.56 -3.81 -10.90
N TYR A 201 4.65 -4.61 -9.84
CA TYR A 201 4.69 -4.15 -8.47
C TYR A 201 6.08 -4.28 -7.84
N VAL A 202 6.49 -3.24 -7.09
CA VAL A 202 7.80 -3.09 -6.44
C VAL A 202 7.60 -2.70 -4.96
N PRO A 203 7.65 -3.65 -4.00
CA PRO A 203 7.30 -3.43 -2.60
C PRO A 203 8.40 -2.78 -1.73
N ASN A 204 9.59 -2.57 -2.29
CA ASN A 204 10.81 -2.39 -1.51
C ASN A 204 10.80 -1.14 -0.62
N VAL A 205 10.37 0.01 -1.15
CA VAL A 205 10.41 1.30 -0.42
C VAL A 205 9.42 1.30 0.74
N ASP A 206 8.20 0.80 0.54
CA ASP A 206 7.23 0.62 1.63
C ASP A 206 7.76 -0.33 2.71
N SER A 207 8.25 -1.52 2.31
CA SER A 207 8.76 -2.54 3.24
C SER A 207 9.85 -1.99 4.16
N ASP A 208 10.84 -1.30 3.60
CA ASP A 208 11.91 -0.66 4.38
C ASP A 208 11.44 0.61 5.09
N GLY A 209 10.45 1.31 4.55
CA GLY A 209 9.76 2.43 5.18
C GLY A 209 9.11 2.04 6.50
N HIS A 210 8.37 0.93 6.54
CA HIS A 210 7.81 0.37 7.78
C HIS A 210 8.90 -0.04 8.76
N LYS A 211 9.94 -0.73 8.26
CA LYS A 211 10.97 -1.34 9.11
C LYS A 211 11.93 -0.33 9.73
N TYR A 212 12.33 0.69 8.97
CA TYR A 212 13.39 1.62 9.35
C TYR A 212 12.92 3.06 9.48
N GLY A 213 11.71 3.38 8.99
CA GLY A 213 11.17 4.74 8.94
C GLY A 213 11.56 5.48 7.65
N PRO A 214 10.69 6.35 7.10
CA PRO A 214 10.84 6.97 5.78
C PRO A 214 12.01 7.97 5.66
N ASN A 215 12.61 8.37 6.79
CA ASN A 215 13.74 9.30 6.84
C ASN A 215 15.06 8.63 7.22
N SER A 216 15.10 7.29 7.31
CA SER A 216 16.31 6.54 7.66
C SER A 216 17.33 6.51 6.52
N THR A 217 18.61 6.32 6.87
CA THR A 217 19.67 6.07 5.88
C THR A 217 19.44 4.79 5.08
N HIS A 218 18.76 3.80 5.67
CA HIS A 218 18.41 2.55 4.98
C HIS A 218 17.44 2.81 3.84
N VAL A 219 16.33 3.50 4.10
CA VAL A 219 15.34 3.85 3.06
C VAL A 219 15.96 4.72 1.96
N ARG A 220 16.95 5.56 2.28
CA ARG A 220 17.69 6.31 1.24
C ARG A 220 18.42 5.39 0.27
N SER A 221 19.03 4.31 0.75
CA SER A 221 19.65 3.29 -0.11
C SER A 221 18.60 2.55 -0.94
N THR A 222 17.49 2.12 -0.33
CA THR A 222 16.40 1.43 -1.03
C THR A 222 15.81 2.29 -2.16
N ILE A 223 15.62 3.60 -1.92
CA ILE A 223 15.18 4.56 -2.94
C ILE A 223 16.17 4.62 -4.10
N ALA A 224 17.48 4.67 -3.83
CA ALA A 224 18.52 4.69 -4.86
C ALA A 224 18.59 3.37 -5.65
N GLU A 225 18.35 2.23 -5.00
CA GLU A 225 18.29 0.92 -5.65
C GLU A 225 17.08 0.80 -6.60
N VAL A 226 15.91 1.27 -6.17
CA VAL A 226 14.71 1.33 -7.01
C VAL A 226 14.89 2.30 -8.19
N ASP A 227 15.55 3.45 -7.99
CA ASP A 227 15.93 4.34 -9.09
C ASP A 227 16.88 3.65 -10.08
N GLY A 228 17.88 2.91 -9.58
CA GLY A 228 18.79 2.10 -10.40
C GLY A 228 18.10 0.99 -11.19
N MET A 229 17.04 0.40 -10.62
CA MET A 229 16.17 -0.56 -11.31
C MET A 229 15.48 0.11 -12.50
N LEU A 230 14.88 1.29 -12.30
CA LEU A 230 14.27 2.04 -13.39
C LEU A 230 15.30 2.48 -14.44
N ALA A 231 16.48 2.93 -14.02
CA ALA A 231 17.57 3.29 -14.94
C ALA A 231 17.94 2.12 -15.85
N SER A 232 18.02 0.91 -15.28
CA SER A 232 18.34 -0.31 -16.02
C SER A 232 17.23 -0.72 -16.98
N LEU A 233 15.97 -0.58 -16.59
CA LEU A 233 14.83 -0.79 -17.48
C LEU A 233 14.82 0.20 -18.66
N LEU A 234 14.98 1.49 -18.39
CA LEU A 234 14.97 2.53 -19.43
C LEU A 234 16.10 2.34 -20.45
N ARG A 235 17.30 1.97 -19.97
CA ARG A 235 18.41 1.58 -20.85
C ARG A 235 18.09 0.34 -21.68
N GLY A 236 17.48 -0.69 -21.09
CA GLY A 236 17.07 -1.88 -21.82
C GLY A 236 16.00 -1.61 -22.90
N ILE A 237 15.11 -0.64 -22.66
CA ILE A 237 14.14 -0.11 -23.64
C ILE A 237 14.88 0.63 -24.77
N GLU A 238 15.83 1.50 -24.44
CA GLU A 238 16.62 2.25 -25.42
C GLU A 238 17.46 1.32 -26.31
N GLU A 239 18.13 0.32 -25.74
CA GLU A 239 18.92 -0.68 -26.47
C GLU A 239 18.08 -1.48 -27.49
N ARG A 240 16.78 -1.59 -27.26
CA ARG A 240 15.81 -2.24 -28.16
C ARG A 240 15.15 -1.28 -29.15
N ASN A 241 15.59 -0.03 -29.18
CA ASN A 241 15.00 1.06 -29.94
C ASN A 241 13.49 1.25 -29.65
N LEU A 242 13.09 1.08 -28.38
CA LEU A 242 11.69 1.14 -27.95
C LEU A 242 11.29 2.46 -27.29
N THR A 243 12.21 3.41 -27.12
CA THR A 243 11.98 4.70 -26.44
C THR A 243 10.76 5.47 -26.98
N ASP A 244 10.57 5.49 -28.30
CA ASP A 244 9.44 6.20 -28.96
C ASP A 244 8.31 5.24 -29.39
N VAL A 245 8.37 4.00 -28.92
CA VAL A 245 7.48 2.88 -29.28
C VAL A 245 6.58 2.50 -28.11
N VAL A 246 7.15 2.36 -26.90
CA VAL A 246 6.41 1.95 -25.70
C VAL A 246 6.10 3.14 -24.80
N ASN A 247 4.99 3.03 -24.07
CA ASN A 247 4.64 3.95 -23.00
C ASN A 247 5.15 3.39 -21.67
N VAL A 248 5.74 4.24 -20.84
CA VAL A 248 6.09 3.92 -19.45
C VAL A 248 5.32 4.85 -18.53
N VAL A 249 4.65 4.26 -17.54
CA VAL A 249 3.91 4.96 -16.49
C VAL A 249 4.43 4.45 -15.15
N VAL A 250 4.97 5.34 -14.33
CA VAL A 250 5.44 5.04 -12.97
C VAL A 250 4.51 5.71 -11.98
N VAL A 251 4.01 4.94 -11.03
CA VAL A 251 3.11 5.41 -9.98
C VAL A 251 3.60 4.95 -8.61
N SER A 252 3.01 5.51 -7.57
CA SER A 252 2.90 4.85 -6.27
C SER A 252 1.46 4.86 -5.80
N ASP A 253 1.15 4.02 -4.84
CA ASP A 253 -0.17 3.83 -4.29
C ASP A 253 -0.46 4.76 -3.13
N HIS A 254 0.55 5.08 -2.31
CA HIS A 254 0.50 6.05 -1.21
C HIS A 254 1.90 6.55 -0.83
N GLY A 255 1.93 7.49 0.12
CA GLY A 255 3.15 7.93 0.81
C GLY A 255 3.45 7.14 2.09
N MET A 256 4.13 7.78 3.04
CA MET A 256 4.58 7.17 4.31
C MET A 256 4.81 8.28 5.37
N ALA A 257 4.44 8.03 6.62
CA ALA A 257 4.67 8.93 7.75
C ALA A 257 5.46 8.22 8.87
N THR A 258 6.32 8.96 9.58
CA THR A 258 7.10 8.37 10.69
C THR A 258 6.26 8.21 11.95
N THR A 259 6.37 7.06 12.61
CA THR A 259 5.72 6.80 13.90
C THR A 259 6.64 7.14 15.08
N SER A 260 6.09 7.21 16.28
CA SER A 260 6.88 7.38 17.51
C SER A 260 6.15 6.79 18.70
N THR A 261 6.87 6.14 19.62
CA THR A 261 6.32 5.68 20.90
C THR A 261 5.66 6.82 21.70
N THR A 262 6.12 8.07 21.52
CA THR A 262 5.53 9.26 22.20
C THR A 262 4.25 9.78 21.54
N ARG A 263 3.89 9.23 20.38
CA ARG A 263 2.69 9.55 19.60
C ARG A 263 1.86 8.30 19.32
N LEU A 264 1.67 7.50 20.36
CA LEU A 264 0.77 6.35 20.34
C LEU A 264 -0.48 6.62 21.17
N ILE A 265 -1.59 6.11 20.67
CA ILE A 265 -2.87 6.02 21.37
C ILE A 265 -3.07 4.55 21.74
N GLN A 266 -3.22 4.27 23.03
CA GLN A 266 -3.60 2.94 23.50
C GLN A 266 -5.09 2.72 23.20
N LEU A 267 -5.44 1.71 22.41
CA LEU A 267 -6.81 1.52 21.96
C LEU A 267 -7.78 1.30 23.14
N GLU A 268 -7.37 0.50 24.11
CA GLU A 268 -8.15 0.19 25.33
C GLU A 268 -8.38 1.40 26.23
N ASP A 269 -7.60 2.47 26.09
CA ASP A 269 -7.79 3.70 26.87
C ASP A 269 -8.96 4.54 26.34
N ILE A 270 -9.37 4.33 25.08
CA ILE A 270 -10.43 5.12 24.43
C ILE A 270 -11.68 4.31 24.09
N VAL A 271 -11.62 2.98 24.03
CA VAL A 271 -12.77 2.10 23.77
C VAL A 271 -12.70 0.80 24.57
N ASP A 272 -13.85 0.33 25.06
CA ASP A 272 -13.96 -1.00 25.68
C ASP A 272 -13.99 -2.09 24.59
N LEU A 273 -12.89 -2.83 24.46
CA LEU A 273 -12.75 -3.90 23.48
C LEU A 273 -13.65 -5.10 23.75
N GLN A 274 -14.21 -5.26 24.95
CA GLN A 274 -15.17 -6.34 25.23
C GLN A 274 -16.49 -6.14 24.49
N GLU A 275 -16.78 -4.92 24.06
CA GLU A 275 -17.96 -4.63 23.25
C GLU A 275 -17.76 -4.83 21.75
N ILE A 276 -16.52 -5.03 21.31
CA ILE A 276 -16.14 -5.07 19.89
C ILE A 276 -16.08 -6.52 19.40
N GLU A 277 -16.89 -6.85 18.39
CA GLU A 277 -16.91 -8.16 17.75
C GLU A 277 -15.81 -8.27 16.68
N HIS A 278 -15.62 -7.22 15.88
CA HIS A 278 -14.62 -7.16 14.82
C HIS A 278 -13.95 -5.79 14.74
N VAL A 279 -12.68 -5.81 14.32
CA VAL A 279 -11.90 -4.62 13.98
C VAL A 279 -11.50 -4.72 12.50
N ASP A 280 -11.76 -3.66 11.76
CA ASP A 280 -11.39 -3.47 10.36
C ASP A 280 -10.21 -2.48 10.26
N GLY A 281 -9.43 -2.58 9.19
CA GLY A 281 -8.34 -1.64 8.87
C GLY A 281 -7.00 -2.01 9.49
N TRP A 282 -6.35 -0.99 10.07
CA TRP A 282 -4.96 -0.82 10.50
C TRP A 282 -4.13 0.03 9.51
N PRO A 283 -3.51 1.14 9.96
CA PRO A 283 -3.44 1.66 11.34
C PRO A 283 -4.65 2.50 11.77
N LEU A 284 -5.64 2.70 10.90
CA LEU A 284 -6.97 3.23 11.24
C LEU A 284 -7.90 2.11 11.68
N TYR A 285 -8.76 2.36 12.67
CA TYR A 285 -9.56 1.31 13.32
C TYR A 285 -11.04 1.50 12.99
N GLY A 286 -11.58 0.59 12.17
CA GLY A 286 -13.02 0.43 11.98
C GLY A 286 -13.56 -0.52 13.04
N LEU A 287 -14.52 -0.06 13.85
CA LEU A 287 -15.07 -0.81 14.98
C LEU A 287 -16.46 -1.35 14.64
N ARG A 288 -16.64 -2.66 14.90
CA ARG A 288 -17.94 -3.35 14.77
C ARG A 288 -18.32 -3.91 16.14
N PRO A 289 -19.20 -3.24 16.90
CA PRO A 289 -19.64 -3.75 18.20
C PRO A 289 -20.58 -4.95 18.04
N PHE A 290 -20.69 -5.78 19.08
CA PHE A 290 -21.70 -6.86 19.12
C PHE A 290 -23.13 -6.32 19.02
N ASN A 291 -23.39 -5.19 19.70
CA ASN A 291 -24.66 -4.47 19.60
C ASN A 291 -24.53 -3.30 18.63
N GLN A 292 -24.96 -3.51 17.38
CA GLN A 292 -24.97 -2.48 16.33
C GLN A 292 -26.30 -1.73 16.24
N SER A 293 -27.10 -1.68 17.32
CA SER A 293 -28.28 -0.80 17.36
C SER A 293 -27.84 0.66 17.22
N GLU A 294 -28.68 1.47 16.55
CA GLU A 294 -28.40 2.88 16.32
C GLU A 294 -28.07 3.63 17.62
N ASN A 295 -28.85 3.41 18.68
CA ASN A 295 -28.61 4.02 19.99
C ASN A 295 -27.24 3.66 20.55
N ARG A 296 -26.82 2.38 20.48
CA ARG A 296 -25.51 1.97 21.01
C ARG A 296 -24.35 2.53 20.18
N LEU A 297 -24.48 2.54 18.86
CA LEU A 297 -23.48 3.15 17.98
C LEU A 297 -23.32 4.65 18.26
N LEU A 298 -24.42 5.36 18.51
CA LEU A 298 -24.39 6.77 18.91
C LEU A 298 -23.72 6.98 20.27
N GLU A 299 -24.00 6.13 21.27
CA GLU A 299 -23.34 6.19 22.57
C GLU A 299 -21.81 5.97 22.48
N LEU A 300 -21.37 4.97 21.71
CA LEU A 300 -19.96 4.69 21.46
C LEU A 300 -19.29 5.86 20.72
N TYR A 301 -19.95 6.39 19.69
CA TYR A 301 -19.48 7.55 18.94
C TYR A 301 -19.33 8.79 19.83
N ASP A 302 -20.34 9.12 20.65
CA ASP A 302 -20.29 10.27 21.56
C ASP A 302 -19.19 10.10 22.63
N GLY A 303 -18.97 8.87 23.11
CA GLY A 303 -17.86 8.53 24.01
C GLY A 303 -16.51 8.78 23.36
N LEU A 304 -16.30 8.27 22.15
CA LEU A 304 -15.07 8.48 21.38
C LEU A 304 -14.88 9.94 20.97
N LYS A 305 -15.95 10.70 20.69
CA LYS A 305 -15.87 12.14 20.41
C LYS A 305 -15.36 12.93 21.60
N LYS A 306 -15.74 12.57 22.82
CA LYS A 306 -15.13 13.15 24.03
C LYS A 306 -13.65 12.81 24.13
N GLN A 307 -13.24 11.60 23.74
CA GLN A 307 -11.82 11.24 23.69
C GLN A 307 -11.08 12.04 22.60
N GLU A 308 -11.69 12.26 21.43
CA GLU A 308 -11.15 13.15 20.39
C GLU A 308 -10.92 14.57 20.92
N GLU A 309 -11.86 15.13 21.70
CA GLU A 309 -11.71 16.46 22.32
C GLU A 309 -10.59 16.49 23.37
N LEU A 310 -10.45 15.45 24.19
CA LEU A 310 -9.38 15.33 25.20
C LEU A 310 -7.98 15.15 24.57
N HIS A 311 -7.95 14.57 23.37
CA HIS A 311 -6.74 14.24 22.61
C HIS A 311 -6.70 15.04 21.29
N GLU A 312 -7.02 16.33 21.37
CA GLU A 312 -7.10 17.21 20.19
C GLU A 312 -5.84 17.12 19.33
N GLY A 313 -6.02 16.78 18.05
CA GLY A 313 -4.92 16.65 17.07
C GLY A 313 -4.24 15.28 17.04
N ASN A 314 -4.74 14.28 17.77
CA ASN A 314 -4.19 12.92 17.75
C ASN A 314 -4.94 11.99 16.79
N PHE A 315 -6.28 12.08 16.75
CA PHE A 315 -7.14 11.27 15.89
C PHE A 315 -8.49 11.95 15.67
N LYS A 316 -9.25 11.42 14.71
CA LYS A 316 -10.63 11.80 14.38
C LYS A 316 -11.57 10.60 14.44
N VAL A 317 -12.79 10.84 14.89
CA VAL A 317 -13.83 9.81 15.00
C VAL A 317 -14.94 10.08 14.00
N TYR A 318 -15.38 9.06 13.27
CA TYR A 318 -16.44 9.17 12.28
C TYR A 318 -17.43 8.01 12.37
N LEU A 319 -18.71 8.31 12.23
CA LEU A 319 -19.74 7.35 11.86
C LEU A 319 -19.85 7.34 10.33
N ARG A 320 -19.72 6.14 9.73
CA ARG A 320 -19.75 5.92 8.28
C ARG A 320 -20.93 6.62 7.61
N ASP A 321 -22.12 6.49 8.19
CA ASP A 321 -23.36 6.96 7.56
C ASP A 321 -23.83 8.33 8.06
N ARG A 322 -23.01 9.05 8.84
CA ARG A 322 -23.39 10.35 9.45
C ARG A 322 -22.43 11.48 9.10
N ASP A 323 -21.14 11.33 9.39
CA ASP A 323 -20.17 12.42 9.35
C ASP A 323 -18.82 12.05 8.73
N MET A 324 -18.71 10.86 8.13
CA MET A 324 -17.56 10.50 7.30
C MET A 324 -17.37 11.56 6.18
N PRO A 325 -16.15 12.12 6.00
CA PRO A 325 -15.93 13.15 4.99
C PRO A 325 -16.33 12.69 3.59
N VAL A 326 -17.21 13.47 2.93
CA VAL A 326 -17.71 13.12 1.59
C VAL A 326 -16.56 12.91 0.59
N ARG A 327 -15.50 13.72 0.69
CA ARG A 327 -14.30 13.63 -0.16
C ARG A 327 -13.54 12.30 -0.05
N TYR A 328 -13.74 11.53 1.03
CA TYR A 328 -13.14 10.20 1.15
C TYR A 328 -13.81 9.19 0.24
N HIS A 329 -15.05 9.43 -0.19
CA HIS A 329 -15.86 8.45 -0.90
C HIS A 329 -15.88 7.09 -0.19
N PHE A 330 -15.83 7.11 1.15
CA PHE A 330 -15.62 5.92 2.00
C PHE A 330 -16.88 5.58 2.80
N THR A 331 -17.99 5.48 2.10
CA THR A 331 -19.32 5.14 2.64
C THR A 331 -20.03 4.15 1.69
N ASN A 332 -21.30 3.82 1.93
CA ASN A 332 -22.13 3.01 1.01
C ASN A 332 -21.60 1.60 0.67
N ASN A 333 -20.73 1.02 1.51
CA ASN A 333 -20.30 -0.36 1.39
C ASN A 333 -20.38 -1.07 2.75
N PRO A 334 -21.06 -2.22 2.86
CA PRO A 334 -21.23 -2.93 4.15
C PRO A 334 -19.91 -3.44 4.75
N ARG A 335 -18.86 -3.59 3.93
CA ARG A 335 -17.50 -3.97 4.39
C ARG A 335 -16.80 -2.83 5.15
N ILE A 336 -17.29 -1.60 5.05
CA ILE A 336 -16.80 -0.48 5.85
C ILE A 336 -17.51 -0.54 7.21
N ALA A 337 -16.74 -0.62 8.31
CA ALA A 337 -17.28 -0.59 9.66
C ALA A 337 -18.15 0.66 9.92
N PRO A 338 -19.16 0.58 10.81
CA PRO A 338 -20.05 1.71 11.08
C PRO A 338 -19.37 2.87 11.82
N LEU A 339 -18.32 2.60 12.61
CA LEU A 339 -17.62 3.55 13.46
C LEU A 339 -16.11 3.48 13.19
N TRP A 340 -15.45 4.60 12.99
CA TRP A 340 -14.03 4.67 12.64
C TRP A 340 -13.26 5.62 13.55
N ILE A 341 -12.05 5.21 13.91
CA ILE A 341 -11.03 6.02 14.55
C ILE A 341 -9.87 6.16 13.55
N VAL A 342 -9.67 7.37 13.07
CA VAL A 342 -8.65 7.70 12.07
C VAL A 342 -7.56 8.52 12.75
N PRO A 343 -6.35 7.97 12.99
CA PRO A 343 -5.27 8.74 13.59
C PRO A 343 -4.84 9.88 12.66
N GLU A 344 -4.36 10.97 13.24
CA GLU A 344 -3.68 12.03 12.50
C GLU A 344 -2.29 11.53 12.03
N ALA A 345 -1.80 12.03 10.91
CA ALA A 345 -0.52 11.57 10.37
C ALA A 345 0.63 11.76 11.38
N GLY A 346 1.38 10.68 11.62
CA GLY A 346 2.45 10.64 12.63
C GLY A 346 2.00 10.20 14.02
N TRP A 347 0.70 10.06 14.26
CA TRP A 347 0.13 9.27 15.36
C TRP A 347 -0.16 7.84 14.89
N ALA A 348 -0.17 6.90 15.83
CA ALA A 348 -0.65 5.56 15.59
C ALA A 348 -1.49 5.05 16.78
N ILE A 349 -2.35 4.09 16.52
CA ILE A 349 -3.16 3.42 17.53
C ILE A 349 -2.58 2.01 17.70
N ALA A 350 -2.40 1.58 18.95
CA ALA A 350 -1.89 0.26 19.27
C ALA A 350 -2.79 -0.42 20.31
N PRO A 351 -3.24 -1.66 20.08
CA PRO A 351 -3.80 -2.52 21.13
C PRO A 351 -2.69 -2.93 22.11
N LYS A 352 -3.04 -3.16 23.37
CA LYS A 352 -2.08 -3.47 24.43
C LYS A 352 -1.37 -4.80 24.20
N SER A 353 -2.03 -5.73 23.53
CA SER A 353 -1.47 -7.00 23.07
C SER A 353 -0.35 -6.83 22.05
N GLU A 354 -0.39 -5.77 21.24
CA GLU A 354 0.65 -5.44 20.26
C GLU A 354 1.77 -4.62 20.90
N PHE A 355 1.40 -3.57 21.64
CA PHE A 355 2.34 -2.69 22.31
C PHE A 355 1.70 -1.99 23.52
N ASP A 356 2.18 -2.28 24.72
CA ASP A 356 1.83 -1.52 25.93
C ASP A 356 2.56 -0.16 25.89
N VAL A 357 1.82 0.91 25.61
CA VAL A 357 2.37 2.26 25.42
C VAL A 357 3.06 2.76 26.69
N ALA A 358 2.44 2.58 27.86
CA ALA A 358 2.98 3.05 29.13
C ALA A 358 4.27 2.31 29.52
N ALA A 359 4.30 1.00 29.31
CA ALA A 359 5.51 0.20 29.51
C ALA A 359 6.61 0.57 28.50
N GLY A 360 6.24 0.81 27.24
CA GLY A 360 7.17 1.24 26.19
C GLY A 360 7.86 2.56 26.54
N LEU A 361 7.09 3.57 26.95
CA LEU A 361 7.62 4.85 27.41
C LEU A 361 8.54 4.71 28.63
N ARG A 362 8.16 3.88 29.61
CA ARG A 362 8.95 3.67 30.83
C ARG A 362 10.29 2.94 30.56
N THR A 363 10.29 2.00 29.63
CA THR A 363 11.46 1.15 29.32
C THR A 363 12.32 1.70 28.19
N GLY A 364 11.85 2.72 27.47
CA GLY A 364 12.48 3.20 26.23
C GLY A 364 12.30 2.23 25.05
N LYS A 365 11.39 1.26 25.13
CA LYS A 365 11.09 0.36 24.02
C LYS A 365 10.49 1.16 22.87
N THR A 366 11.04 0.97 21.68
CA THR A 366 10.56 1.64 20.46
C THR A 366 9.40 0.85 19.86
N PHE A 367 8.35 1.56 19.46
CA PHE A 367 7.25 0.98 18.70
C PHE A 367 7.71 0.57 17.30
N ALA A 368 7.17 -0.53 16.80
CA ALA A 368 7.33 -0.95 15.43
C ALA A 368 5.92 -1.21 14.86
N PRO A 369 5.62 -0.80 13.61
CA PRO A 369 6.57 -0.26 12.61
C PRO A 369 6.97 1.21 12.86
N LEU A 370 8.10 1.62 12.25
CA LEU A 370 8.68 2.97 12.31
C LEU A 370 8.14 3.92 11.24
N GLY A 371 7.55 3.37 10.18
CA GLY A 371 6.76 4.07 9.19
C GLY A 371 5.34 3.51 9.17
N LEU A 372 4.35 4.36 8.89
CA LEU A 372 2.97 3.95 8.65
C LEU A 372 2.34 4.79 7.54
N HIS A 373 1.26 4.26 6.97
CA HIS A 373 0.41 4.93 5.99
C HIS A 373 -1.04 4.48 6.21
N GLY A 374 -1.98 5.09 5.51
CA GLY A 374 -3.43 4.83 5.64
C GLY A 374 -4.23 6.05 6.05
N TYR A 375 -3.53 7.11 6.49
CA TYR A 375 -4.07 8.38 6.96
C TYR A 375 -4.94 9.11 5.92
N ASP A 376 -5.41 10.31 6.28
CA ASP A 376 -6.08 11.22 5.36
C ASP A 376 -5.31 11.33 4.02
N ASN A 377 -6.00 11.03 2.93
CA ASN A 377 -5.43 10.93 1.59
C ASN A 377 -5.05 12.28 0.98
N ASP A 378 -5.47 13.41 1.57
CA ASP A 378 -4.99 14.75 1.20
C ASP A 378 -3.76 15.20 2.02
N HIS A 379 -3.39 14.45 3.07
CA HIS A 379 -2.23 14.79 3.88
C HIS A 379 -0.96 14.73 3.03
N PRO A 380 -0.06 15.75 3.09
CA PRO A 380 1.13 15.78 2.24
C PRO A 380 2.04 14.56 2.35
N LEU A 381 2.09 13.92 3.54
CA LEU A 381 2.88 12.70 3.75
C LEU A 381 2.29 11.47 3.04
N MET A 382 1.02 11.49 2.63
CA MET A 382 0.37 10.39 1.91
C MET A 382 0.41 10.57 0.38
N ARG A 383 0.93 11.70 -0.11
CA ARG A 383 1.03 11.98 -1.54
C ARG A 383 1.93 10.96 -2.25
N ALA A 384 1.43 10.49 -3.38
CA ALA A 384 2.06 9.51 -4.27
C ALA A 384 2.69 10.19 -5.50
N ILE A 385 3.44 9.44 -6.30
CA ILE A 385 3.99 9.88 -7.58
C ILE A 385 3.13 9.42 -8.75
N PHE A 386 3.17 10.19 -9.83
CA PHE A 386 2.76 9.76 -11.17
C PHE A 386 3.74 10.38 -12.17
N LEU A 387 4.36 9.55 -13.00
CA LEU A 387 5.26 9.97 -14.07
C LEU A 387 4.90 9.19 -15.33
N ALA A 388 4.78 9.86 -16.47
CA ALA A 388 4.47 9.19 -17.73
C ALA A 388 5.34 9.71 -18.88
N ARG A 389 5.76 8.81 -19.77
CA ARG A 389 6.47 9.15 -21.01
C ARG A 389 6.18 8.09 -22.07
N GLY A 390 6.06 8.54 -23.30
CA GLY A 390 5.89 7.66 -24.45
C GLY A 390 4.98 8.28 -25.51
N PRO A 391 4.76 7.56 -26.63
CA PRO A 391 4.00 8.09 -27.76
C PRO A 391 2.53 8.44 -27.47
N ALA A 392 1.92 7.88 -26.43
CA ALA A 392 0.57 8.24 -25.99
C ALA A 392 0.50 9.55 -25.20
N PHE A 393 1.66 10.09 -24.79
CA PHE A 393 1.77 11.29 -23.98
C PHE A 393 2.53 12.38 -24.76
N PRO A 394 1.94 12.98 -25.81
CA PRO A 394 2.61 14.05 -26.53
C PRO A 394 2.67 15.32 -25.65
N HIS A 395 3.87 15.76 -25.32
CA HIS A 395 4.10 16.93 -24.48
C HIS A 395 5.44 17.62 -24.83
N PRO A 396 5.58 18.94 -24.58
CA PRO A 396 6.89 19.56 -24.42
C PRO A 396 7.67 18.88 -23.28
N GLU A 397 8.99 18.79 -23.38
CA GLU A 397 9.82 18.23 -22.30
C GLU A 397 9.59 18.96 -20.98
N GLY A 398 9.45 18.19 -19.89
CA GLY A 398 9.29 18.67 -18.53
C GLY A 398 7.90 19.20 -18.22
N SER A 399 6.89 18.84 -19.00
CA SER A 399 5.53 19.34 -18.84
C SER A 399 4.92 18.94 -17.50
N ALA A 400 4.40 19.94 -16.79
CA ALA A 400 3.63 19.75 -15.57
C ALA A 400 2.13 19.64 -15.90
N VAL A 401 1.41 18.84 -15.12
CA VAL A 401 -0.06 18.79 -15.09
C VAL A 401 -0.57 19.06 -13.67
N GLU A 402 -1.85 19.39 -13.54
CA GLU A 402 -2.47 19.57 -12.22
C GLU A 402 -2.44 18.26 -11.42
N PRO A 403 -2.23 18.29 -10.08
CA PRO A 403 -2.44 17.14 -9.22
C PRO A 403 -3.84 16.54 -9.39
N PHE A 404 -3.92 15.21 -9.35
CA PHE A 404 -5.17 14.47 -9.51
C PHE A 404 -5.19 13.24 -8.59
N TYR A 405 -6.38 12.65 -8.39
CA TYR A 405 -6.56 11.43 -7.61
C TYR A 405 -6.20 10.19 -8.44
N ASN A 406 -5.68 9.17 -7.78
CA ASN A 406 -5.25 7.91 -8.42
C ASN A 406 -6.35 7.15 -9.17
N THR A 407 -7.63 7.49 -8.95
CA THR A 407 -8.77 7.01 -9.76
C THR A 407 -8.62 7.33 -11.25
N ALA A 408 -7.84 8.37 -11.61
CA ALA A 408 -7.60 8.73 -13.00
C ALA A 408 -6.68 7.75 -13.75
N VAL A 409 -5.83 6.99 -13.05
CA VAL A 409 -4.77 6.17 -13.67
C VAL A 409 -5.34 5.10 -14.58
N TYR A 410 -6.41 4.43 -14.19
CA TYR A 410 -7.08 3.42 -15.01
C TYR A 410 -7.50 3.97 -16.39
N GLY A 411 -8.14 5.14 -16.41
CA GLY A 411 -8.57 5.79 -17.65
C GLY A 411 -7.39 6.20 -18.53
N ILE A 412 -6.33 6.75 -17.91
CA ILE A 412 -5.09 7.13 -18.60
C ILE A 412 -4.45 5.93 -19.28
N VAL A 413 -4.32 4.79 -18.59
CA VAL A 413 -3.69 3.59 -19.14
C VAL A 413 -4.57 2.91 -20.20
N CYS A 414 -5.90 2.93 -20.04
CA CYS A 414 -6.81 2.48 -21.11
C CYS A 414 -6.61 3.30 -22.40
N GLN A 415 -6.54 4.63 -22.27
CA GLN A 415 -6.33 5.51 -23.42
C GLN A 415 -4.94 5.31 -24.06
N SER A 416 -3.88 5.08 -23.26
CA SER A 416 -2.53 4.83 -23.80
C SER A 416 -2.41 3.50 -24.55
N LEU A 417 -3.28 2.53 -24.25
CA LEU A 417 -3.42 1.26 -24.97
C LEU A 417 -4.40 1.34 -26.15
N GLY A 418 -5.17 2.44 -26.27
CA GLY A 418 -6.22 2.59 -27.28
C GLY A 418 -7.46 1.72 -27.03
N ILE A 419 -7.74 1.39 -25.77
CA ILE A 419 -8.91 0.59 -25.36
C ILE A 419 -9.95 1.47 -24.64
N THR A 420 -11.21 1.04 -24.65
CA THR A 420 -12.29 1.76 -23.98
C THR A 420 -12.32 1.39 -22.49
N PRO A 421 -12.22 2.35 -21.56
CA PRO A 421 -12.34 2.08 -20.13
C PRO A 421 -13.79 1.74 -19.73
N GLN A 422 -13.96 0.93 -18.70
CA GLN A 422 -15.24 0.79 -18.00
C GLN A 422 -15.63 2.08 -17.27
N PRO A 423 -16.92 2.29 -16.93
CA PRO A 423 -17.34 3.40 -16.09
C PRO A 423 -16.59 3.44 -14.75
N ASN A 424 -15.86 4.53 -14.52
CA ASN A 424 -14.97 4.71 -13.37
C ASN A 424 -15.05 6.16 -12.85
N ASN A 425 -14.32 6.47 -11.79
CA ASN A 425 -14.34 7.78 -11.12
C ASN A 425 -13.25 8.75 -11.62
N GLY A 426 -12.37 8.32 -12.52
CA GLY A 426 -11.35 9.15 -13.15
C GLY A 426 -11.93 10.06 -14.24
N THR A 427 -11.35 11.25 -14.42
CA THR A 427 -11.83 12.25 -15.39
C THR A 427 -10.73 12.82 -16.28
N ILE A 428 -9.55 12.20 -16.30
CA ILE A 428 -8.41 12.67 -17.12
C ILE A 428 -8.50 12.05 -18.51
N GLU A 429 -8.36 12.90 -19.53
CA GLU A 429 -8.31 12.53 -20.94
C GLU A 429 -6.95 12.90 -21.54
N LEU A 430 -6.48 12.08 -22.48
CA LEU A 430 -5.27 12.29 -23.26
C LEU A 430 -5.60 13.01 -24.59
N PRO A 431 -4.71 13.89 -25.09
CA PRO A 431 -3.45 14.30 -24.47
C PRO A 431 -3.67 15.18 -23.23
N PHE A 432 -2.74 15.12 -22.28
CA PHE A 432 -2.83 15.91 -21.06
C PHE A 432 -2.94 17.40 -21.33
N LYS A 433 -3.80 18.08 -20.55
CA LYS A 433 -3.76 19.54 -20.44
C LYS A 433 -2.61 19.95 -19.53
N THR A 434 -1.54 20.48 -20.11
CA THR A 434 -0.36 20.93 -19.36
C THR A 434 -0.57 22.31 -18.73
N ILE A 435 0.13 22.57 -17.63
CA ILE A 435 0.11 23.85 -16.88
C ILE A 435 1.47 24.57 -16.93
N GLY A 436 2.28 24.26 -17.93
CA GLY A 436 3.65 24.74 -18.07
C GLY A 436 4.66 23.61 -17.89
N THR A 437 5.87 23.97 -17.48
CA THR A 437 6.96 23.03 -17.17
C THR A 437 7.24 23.02 -15.67
N HIS A 438 7.76 21.92 -15.15
CA HIS A 438 8.21 21.85 -13.75
C HIS A 438 9.28 22.91 -13.49
N ASP A 439 9.06 23.74 -12.47
CA ASP A 439 10.08 24.64 -11.92
C ASP A 439 10.87 23.89 -10.82
N PRO A 440 12.19 23.67 -11.00
CA PRO A 440 13.03 23.02 -10.00
C PRO A 440 13.07 23.76 -8.65
N GLU A 441 12.79 25.06 -8.63
CA GLU A 441 12.82 25.89 -7.41
C GLU A 441 11.48 25.87 -6.65
N GLU A 442 10.39 25.40 -7.27
CA GLU A 442 9.04 25.44 -6.70
C GLU A 442 8.71 24.24 -5.79
N TYR A 443 9.71 23.42 -5.47
CA TYR A 443 9.51 22.26 -4.61
C TYR A 443 9.16 22.67 -3.17
N GLN A 444 7.97 22.28 -2.74
CA GLN A 444 7.52 22.43 -1.36
C GLN A 444 7.87 21.17 -0.58
N GLN A 445 8.80 21.29 0.38
CA GLN A 445 9.04 20.20 1.32
C GLN A 445 7.73 19.84 2.03
N PRO A 446 7.39 18.55 2.15
CA PRO A 446 6.28 18.14 3.00
C PRO A 446 6.55 18.62 4.44
N PRO A 447 5.50 18.79 5.26
CA PRO A 447 5.68 19.10 6.66
C PRO A 447 6.63 18.07 7.29
N ASP A 448 7.53 18.55 8.13
CA ASP A 448 8.35 17.68 8.97
C ASP A 448 7.43 16.76 9.77
N ASP A 449 7.90 15.55 10.06
CA ASP A 449 7.19 14.69 11.01
C ASP A 449 6.97 15.47 12.32
N PRO A 450 5.83 15.28 13.00
CA PRO A 450 5.59 15.95 14.28
C PRO A 450 6.78 15.77 15.22
N PRO A 451 7.26 16.82 15.90
CA PRO A 451 8.47 16.73 16.72
C PRO A 451 8.31 15.64 17.78
N ILE A 452 9.37 14.87 18.02
CA ILE A 452 9.44 13.96 19.17
C ILE A 452 9.41 14.85 20.42
N LYS A 453 8.33 14.78 21.22
CA LYS A 453 8.32 15.42 22.53
C LYS A 453 9.32 14.66 23.40
N THR A 454 10.54 15.19 23.53
CA THR A 454 11.47 14.68 24.54
C THR A 454 10.86 14.97 25.90
N ALA A 455 10.64 13.93 26.71
CA ALA A 455 10.23 14.12 28.09
C ALA A 455 11.31 14.97 28.79
N GLY A 456 10.97 16.20 29.14
CA GLY A 456 11.84 17.05 29.95
C GLY A 456 12.09 16.41 31.31
N PRO A 457 13.20 16.74 31.99
CA PRO A 457 13.51 16.18 33.31
C PRO A 457 12.38 16.54 34.27
N SER A 458 11.73 15.51 34.83
CA SER A 458 10.68 15.66 35.84
C SER A 458 11.26 16.32 37.09
N ASN A 459 10.86 17.56 37.38
CA ASN A 459 11.05 18.13 38.70
C ASN A 459 10.12 17.37 39.69
N PRO A 460 10.62 16.92 40.85
CA PRO A 460 9.79 16.23 41.83
C PRO A 460 8.80 17.22 42.47
N LEU A 461 7.52 16.85 42.48
CA LEU A 461 6.46 17.53 43.22
C LEU A 461 6.66 17.34 44.75
N PRO A 462 6.35 18.35 45.59
CA PRO A 462 6.54 18.24 47.04
C PRO A 462 5.45 17.36 47.67
N SER A 463 5.88 16.40 48.49
CA SER A 463 5.01 15.56 49.31
C SER A 463 4.52 16.35 50.53
N THR A 464 3.22 16.59 50.63
CA THR A 464 2.56 16.87 51.92
C THR A 464 1.40 15.90 52.09
N MET A 465 1.64 14.80 52.80
CA MET A 465 0.59 14.01 53.45
C MET A 465 0.68 14.22 54.95
N THR A 466 -0.40 14.77 55.49
CA THR A 466 -0.67 14.92 56.91
C THR A 466 -0.87 13.54 57.54
N THR A 467 -0.17 13.30 58.62
CA THR A 467 -0.25 12.10 59.46
C THR A 467 -1.57 12.04 60.23
N ILE A 468 -2.23 10.89 60.22
CA ILE A 468 -3.11 10.45 61.31
C ILE A 468 -2.59 9.08 61.76
N SER A 469 -2.14 9.06 63.01
CA SER A 469 -1.64 7.91 63.76
C SER A 469 -2.78 7.01 64.25
N GLY A 470 -2.55 5.69 64.21
CA GLY A 470 -3.31 4.68 64.93
C GLY A 470 -2.44 3.45 65.13
N GLU A 471 -2.21 3.11 66.40
CA GLU A 471 -1.25 2.15 66.94
C GLU A 471 -1.66 0.67 66.80
N ASP A 472 -0.64 -0.18 67.00
CA ASP A 472 -0.64 -1.55 67.55
C ASP A 472 -1.17 -2.74 66.72
N ALA A 473 -0.28 -3.68 66.35
CA ALA A 473 0.09 -4.81 67.23
C ALA A 473 1.01 -5.82 66.51
N ALA A 474 1.99 -6.34 67.26
CA ALA A 474 3.01 -7.30 66.85
C ALA A 474 2.48 -8.74 66.64
N THR A 475 3.17 -9.57 65.84
CA THR A 475 4.00 -10.72 66.33
C THR A 475 4.50 -11.70 65.24
N ARG A 476 5.79 -12.06 65.38
CA ARG A 476 6.47 -13.38 65.24
C ARG A 476 6.65 -14.09 63.88
N ALA A 477 7.89 -14.01 63.39
CA ALA A 477 8.93 -15.07 63.26
C ALA A 477 8.58 -16.53 62.88
N GLY A 478 9.36 -17.07 61.94
CA GLY A 478 9.60 -18.52 61.77
C GLY A 478 10.37 -18.86 60.48
N ASP A 479 11.67 -19.15 60.61
CA ASP A 479 12.57 -19.72 59.59
C ASP A 479 12.11 -21.11 59.09
N ASP A 480 12.47 -21.49 57.86
CA ASP A 480 13.27 -22.71 57.64
C ASP A 480 13.78 -22.89 56.20
N LYS A 481 15.04 -23.34 56.12
CA LYS A 481 15.77 -23.76 54.91
C LYS A 481 15.53 -25.25 54.66
N HIS A 482 15.51 -25.69 53.40
CA HIS A 482 16.37 -26.79 52.92
C HIS A 482 16.29 -27.02 51.41
N ALA A 483 17.31 -27.72 50.92
CA ALA A 483 17.84 -27.75 49.56
C ALA A 483 17.46 -29.01 48.77
N ALA A 484 17.76 -28.96 47.46
CA ALA A 484 18.52 -29.95 46.68
C ALA A 484 17.84 -30.36 45.35
N ALA A 485 18.61 -30.21 44.28
CA ALA A 485 18.40 -30.76 42.94
C ALA A 485 18.84 -32.25 42.88
N PRO A 486 18.64 -32.91 41.73
CA PRO A 486 19.82 -33.49 41.07
C PRO A 486 19.89 -33.28 39.56
N GLU A 487 21.13 -33.40 39.08
CA GLU A 487 21.67 -33.31 37.72
C GLU A 487 21.32 -34.51 36.82
N ASN A 488 21.54 -34.35 35.50
CA ASN A 488 22.09 -35.41 34.64
C ASN A 488 22.89 -34.80 33.46
N THR A 489 24.21 -34.91 33.60
CA THR A 489 25.26 -35.38 32.65
C THR A 489 25.22 -35.06 31.14
N GLU A 490 26.37 -34.51 30.70
CA GLU A 490 26.93 -34.34 29.34
C GLU A 490 27.30 -35.69 28.64
N PRO A 491 27.87 -35.71 27.40
CA PRO A 491 29.30 -35.38 27.20
C PRO A 491 29.62 -34.56 25.93
N GLY A 492 30.69 -33.76 26.01
CA GLY A 492 31.38 -33.15 24.87
C GLY A 492 32.61 -33.96 24.40
N GLU A 493 33.16 -33.56 23.24
CA GLU A 493 34.54 -33.82 22.83
C GLU A 493 35.12 -32.61 22.06
N GLU A 494 36.36 -32.24 22.42
CA GLU A 494 37.28 -31.26 21.79
C GLU A 494 37.89 -31.83 20.48
N ALA A 495 38.63 -31.17 19.56
CA ALA A 495 39.52 -30.01 19.64
C ALA A 495 39.95 -29.48 18.23
N SER A 496 40.22 -28.16 18.18
CA SER A 496 41.33 -27.42 17.51
C SER A 496 41.55 -27.30 15.98
N LYS A 497 41.63 -26.01 15.56
CA LYS A 497 42.52 -25.29 14.62
C LYS A 497 42.46 -25.51 13.08
N GLY A 498 42.19 -24.41 12.36
CA GLY A 498 42.88 -24.06 11.10
C GLY A 498 42.09 -23.31 10.00
N SER A 499 42.48 -22.04 9.75
CA SER A 499 42.35 -21.21 8.52
C SER A 499 40.97 -20.78 7.98
N GLY A 500 40.94 -19.53 7.50
CA GLY A 500 39.75 -18.72 7.17
C GLY A 500 38.99 -19.08 5.89
N ASP A 501 37.77 -18.53 5.78
CA ASP A 501 37.35 -17.65 4.68
C ASP A 501 35.92 -17.11 4.90
N GLU A 502 35.66 -15.94 4.32
CA GLU A 502 34.52 -15.03 4.44
C GLU A 502 33.14 -15.62 4.05
N ASN A 503 32.61 -16.57 4.81
CA ASN A 503 31.31 -17.18 4.46
C ASN A 503 30.34 -17.40 5.65
N THR A 504 30.52 -16.70 6.76
CA THR A 504 29.69 -16.82 7.97
C THR A 504 28.71 -15.66 8.20
N THR A 505 28.93 -14.50 7.60
CA THR A 505 28.05 -13.31 7.75
C THR A 505 26.77 -13.39 6.92
N TRP A 506 26.80 -14.02 5.74
CA TRP A 506 25.63 -14.13 4.87
C TRP A 506 24.60 -15.15 5.39
N ARG A 507 25.03 -16.28 5.99
CA ARG A 507 24.11 -17.25 6.61
C ARG A 507 23.41 -16.65 7.82
N GLN A 508 24.13 -15.88 8.65
CA GLN A 508 23.52 -15.14 9.76
C GLN A 508 22.55 -14.03 9.29
N TRP A 509 22.78 -13.44 8.10
CA TRP A 509 21.86 -12.48 7.47
C TRP A 509 20.61 -13.15 6.87
N VAL A 510 20.77 -14.33 6.26
CA VAL A 510 19.65 -15.15 5.72
C VAL A 510 18.79 -15.72 6.86
N ASP A 511 19.42 -16.21 7.94
CA ASP A 511 18.72 -16.75 9.10
C ASP A 511 17.99 -15.64 9.88
N GLY A 512 18.57 -14.43 9.94
CA GLY A 512 17.91 -13.25 10.53
C GLY A 512 16.66 -12.79 9.75
N LYS A 513 16.65 -12.94 8.42
CA LYS A 513 15.46 -12.69 7.59
C LYS A 513 14.39 -13.78 7.76
N LEU A 514 14.80 -15.03 8.04
CA LEU A 514 13.89 -16.17 8.19
C LEU A 514 13.14 -16.16 9.54
N GLU A 515 13.83 -15.84 10.63
CA GLU A 515 13.24 -15.78 11.97
C GLU A 515 12.37 -14.54 12.19
N SER A 516 12.74 -13.39 11.60
CA SER A 516 11.95 -12.15 11.66
C SER A 516 10.60 -12.27 10.94
N PHE A 517 10.55 -12.95 9.79
CA PHE A 517 9.31 -13.19 9.05
C PHE A 517 8.44 -14.24 9.73
N ARG A 518 9.06 -15.30 10.28
CA ARG A 518 8.34 -16.31 11.07
C ARG A 518 7.72 -15.71 12.33
N HIS A 519 8.45 -14.91 13.11
CA HIS A 519 7.91 -14.28 14.33
C HIS A 519 6.77 -13.30 14.06
N TRP A 520 6.76 -12.64 12.90
CA TRP A 520 5.63 -11.80 12.49
C TRP A 520 4.41 -12.62 12.07
N VAL A 521 4.61 -13.71 11.29
CA VAL A 521 3.51 -14.60 10.86
C VAL A 521 2.94 -15.44 12.01
N THR A 522 3.77 -15.93 12.95
CA THR A 522 3.31 -16.76 14.08
C THR A 522 2.92 -15.94 15.32
N GLY A 523 3.42 -14.71 15.47
CA GLY A 523 3.07 -13.83 16.58
C GLY A 523 1.68 -13.17 16.48
N ILE A 524 1.05 -13.20 15.30
CA ILE A 524 -0.26 -12.60 15.04
C ILE A 524 -1.42 -13.62 15.23
N PHE A 525 -1.16 -14.92 15.20
CA PHE A 525 -2.17 -15.95 15.45
C PHE A 525 -1.63 -17.04 16.38
N GLY A 526 -1.87 -16.86 17.68
CA GLY A 526 -1.78 -17.93 18.66
C GLY A 526 -2.93 -18.92 18.48
N ASP A 527 -2.59 -20.22 18.50
CA ASP A 527 -3.52 -21.35 18.47
C ASP A 527 -4.60 -21.23 19.55
N HIS A 528 -5.85 -21.05 19.14
CA HIS A 528 -7.01 -21.47 19.92
C HIS A 528 -7.89 -22.38 19.07
N LYS A 529 -7.89 -23.65 19.43
CA LYS A 529 -8.97 -24.61 19.16
C LYS A 529 -10.26 -24.15 19.80
#